data_AF-A0A9D6SAD2-F1
#
_entry.id   AF-A0A9D6SAD2-F1
#
_cell.length_a   1.000
_cell.length_b   1.000
_cell.length_c   1.000
_cell.angle_alpha   90.00
_cell.angle_beta   90.00
_cell.angle_gamma   90.00
#
_symmetry.space_group_name_H-M   'P 1'
#
loop_
_entity.id
_entity.type
_entity.pdbx_description
1 polymer ?
#
loop_
_entity_poly.entity_id
_entity_poly.type
_entity_poly.pdbx_seq_one_letter_code
_entity_poly.pdbx_strand_id
1 'polypeptide(L)'
;MALTNKDIDKLLAVLATKQDVSEIREEMQEMKESLNRLIIAVDRLASTVDKLLLEYAAISSQLTRHEKWIRQIAKQAGVRLEE
;
A
#
# COMPACT_ATOMS: atom_id res chain seq x y z
N MET A 1 -26.13 36.10 38.98
CA MET A 1 -24.68 36.39 38.98
C MET A 1 -24.30 36.64 37.53
N ALA A 2 -23.92 37.87 37.18
CA ALA A 2 -23.50 38.21 35.82
C ALA A 2 -22.00 37.97 35.68
N LEU A 3 -21.55 37.51 34.51
CA LEU A 3 -20.13 37.41 34.17
C LEU A 3 -19.50 38.80 34.20
N THR A 4 -18.32 38.92 34.80
CA THR A 4 -17.54 40.16 34.77
C THR A 4 -16.62 40.17 33.56
N ASN A 5 -16.16 41.35 33.12
CA ASN A 5 -15.21 41.45 32.00
C ASN A 5 -13.93 40.64 32.23
N LYS A 6 -13.47 40.54 33.48
CA LYS A 6 -12.32 39.71 33.87
C LYS A 6 -12.56 38.21 33.62
N ASP A 7 -13.80 37.76 33.76
CA ASP A 7 -14.17 36.37 33.48
C ASP A 7 -14.22 36.12 31.96
N ILE A 8 -14.69 37.11 31.18
CA ILE A 8 -14.70 37.05 29.70
C ILE A 8 -13.28 37.02 29.13
N ASP A 9 -12.38 37.87 29.64
CA ASP A 9 -10.98 37.92 29.18
C ASP A 9 -10.24 36.61 29.43
N LYS A 10 -10.49 35.97 30.59
CA LYS A 10 -9.92 34.65 30.90
C LYS A 10 -10.44 33.56 29.98
N LEU A 11 -11.70 33.62 29.56
CA LEU A 11 -12.27 32.66 28.62
C LEU A 11 -11.68 32.86 27.22
N LEU A 12 -11.57 34.11 26.74
CA LEU A 12 -10.95 34.40 25.44
C LEU A 12 -9.48 34.00 25.37
N ALA A 13 -8.75 34.04 26.49
CA ALA A 13 -7.35 33.64 26.54
C ALA A 13 -7.10 32.13 26.33
N VAL A 14 -8.13 31.28 26.50
CA VAL A 14 -8.01 29.81 26.37
C VAL A 14 -8.85 29.23 25.23
N LEU A 15 -9.71 30.03 24.61
CA LEU A 15 -10.52 29.61 23.48
C LEU A 15 -9.72 29.72 22.18
N ALA A 16 -9.70 28.62 21.42
CA ALA A 16 -9.14 28.63 20.07
C ALA A 16 -9.81 29.70 19.22
N THR A 17 -9.01 30.47 18.50
CA THR A 17 -9.52 31.46 17.56
C THR A 17 -10.08 30.77 16.32
N LYS A 18 -10.87 31.49 15.52
CA LYS A 18 -11.33 30.98 14.23
C LYS A 18 -10.16 30.63 13.29
N GLN A 19 -9.04 31.33 13.43
CA GLN A 19 -7.84 31.09 12.64
C GLN A 19 -7.23 29.74 13.03
N ASP A 20 -7.03 29.48 14.33
CA ASP A 20 -6.50 28.21 14.84
C ASP A 20 -7.34 27.01 14.37
N VAL A 21 -8.66 27.16 14.38
CA VAL A 21 -9.57 26.11 13.89
C VAL A 21 -9.48 25.92 12.38
N SER A 22 -9.22 26.99 11.62
CA SER A 22 -9.03 26.91 10.16
C SER A 22 -7.73 26.19 9.81
N GLU A 23 -6.64 26.52 10.50
CA GLU A 23 -5.32 25.90 10.30
C GLU A 23 -5.37 24.40 10.60
N ILE A 24 -5.95 24.01 11.74
CA ILE A 24 -6.13 22.59 12.09
C ILE A 24 -6.98 21.87 11.02
N ARG A 25 -8.00 22.54 10.46
CA ARG A 25 -8.84 21.95 9.41
C ARG A 25 -8.05 21.71 8.13
N GLU A 26 -7.20 22.65 7.74
CA GLU A 26 -6.33 22.53 6.56
C GLU A 26 -5.31 21.40 6.76
N GLU A 27 -4.62 21.36 7.90
CA GLU A 27 -3.68 20.27 8.23
C GLU A 27 -4.35 18.90 8.22
N MET A 28 -5.57 18.79 8.77
CA MET A 28 -6.35 17.54 8.72
C MET A 28 -6.73 17.14 7.30
N GLN A 29 -7.01 18.10 6.41
CA GLN A 29 -7.31 17.81 5.01
C GLN A 29 -6.06 17.28 4.30
N GLU A 30 -4.91 17.92 4.48
CA GLU A 30 -3.64 17.47 3.91
C GLU A 30 -3.23 16.08 4.42
N MET A 31 -3.44 15.82 5.72
CA MET A 31 -3.21 14.51 6.32
C MET A 31 -4.12 13.44 5.69
N LYS A 32 -5.41 13.74 5.53
CA LYS A 32 -6.37 12.83 4.90
C LYS A 32 -5.98 12.52 3.45
N GLU A 33 -5.55 13.53 2.70
CA GLU A 33 -5.06 13.34 1.33
C GLU A 33 -3.80 12.45 1.29
N SER A 34 -2.86 12.68 2.19
CA SER A 34 -1.64 11.87 2.32
C SER A 34 -1.94 10.41 2.66
N LEU A 35 -2.87 10.17 3.58
CA LEU A 35 -3.34 8.82 3.92
C LEU A 35 -4.02 8.13 2.74
N ASN A 36 -4.86 8.83 2.00
CA ASN A 36 -5.49 8.27 0.80
C ASN A 36 -4.47 7.87 -0.26
N ARG A 37 -3.44 8.71 -0.48
CA ARG A 37 -2.34 8.38 -1.40
C ARG A 37 -1.57 7.14 -0.94
N LEU A 38 -1.32 7.00 0.35
CA LEU A 38 -0.66 5.83 0.92
C LEU A 38 -1.49 4.56 0.73
N ILE A 39 -2.80 4.61 1.00
CA ILE A 39 -3.71 3.47 0.80
C ILE A 39 -3.68 3.02 -0.67
N ILE A 40 -3.75 3.96 -1.62
CA ILE A 40 -3.67 3.65 -3.06
C ILE A 40 -2.31 3.04 -3.42
N ALA A 41 -1.22 3.53 -2.84
CA ALA A 41 0.12 3.00 -3.10
C ALA A 41 0.25 1.55 -2.59
N VAL A 42 -0.28 1.26 -1.39
CA VAL A 42 -0.28 -0.09 -0.81
C VAL A 42 -1.13 -1.05 -1.63
N ASP A 43 -2.33 -0.63 -2.06
CA ASP A 43 -3.21 -1.43 -2.92
C ASP A 43 -2.54 -1.80 -4.27
N ARG A 44 -1.88 -0.81 -4.91
CA ARG A 44 -1.12 -1.04 -6.14
C ARG A 44 0.06 -1.98 -5.95
N LEU A 45 0.75 -1.89 -4.80
CA LEU A 45 1.86 -2.78 -4.48
C LEU A 45 1.34 -4.22 -4.30
N ALA A 46 0.26 -4.40 -3.54
CA ALA A 46 -0.36 -5.71 -3.35
C ALA A 46 -0.76 -6.34 -4.69
N SER A 47 -1.45 -5.57 -5.55
CA SER A 47 -1.84 -6.03 -6.89
C SER A 47 -0.64 -6.43 -7.77
N THR A 48 0.48 -5.68 -7.67
CA THR A 48 1.72 -6.02 -8.38
C THR A 48 2.32 -7.34 -7.87
N VAL A 49 2.34 -7.54 -6.55
CA VAL A 49 2.83 -8.78 -5.94
C VAL A 49 1.98 -9.99 -6.36
N ASP A 50 0.66 -9.86 -6.36
CA ASP A 50 -0.24 -10.94 -6.80
C ASP A 50 0.01 -11.35 -8.25
N LYS A 51 0.23 -10.37 -9.15
CA LYS A 51 0.57 -10.64 -10.55
C LYS A 51 1.91 -11.37 -10.67
N LEU A 52 2.93 -10.93 -9.93
CA LEU A 52 4.24 -11.58 -9.92
C LEU A 52 4.17 -13.03 -9.43
N LEU A 53 3.37 -13.30 -8.39
CA LEU A 53 3.17 -14.66 -7.89
C LEU A 53 2.50 -15.56 -8.95
N LEU A 54 1.51 -15.04 -9.66
CA LEU A 54 0.83 -15.77 -10.73
C LEU A 54 1.77 -16.03 -11.93
N GLU A 55 2.53 -15.03 -12.35
CA GLU A 55 3.54 -15.18 -13.41
C GLU A 55 4.61 -16.20 -13.02
N TYR A 56 5.10 -16.14 -11.77
CA TYR A 56 6.08 -17.09 -11.25
C TYR A 56 5.54 -18.53 -11.26
N ALA A 57 4.29 -18.73 -10.81
CA ALA A 57 3.66 -20.05 -10.85
C ALA A 57 3.53 -20.59 -12.28
N ALA A 58 3.18 -19.72 -13.24
CA ALA A 58 3.11 -20.08 -14.65
C ALA A 58 4.48 -20.48 -15.21
N ILE A 59 5.53 -19.70 -14.92
CA ILE A 59 6.91 -19.99 -15.32
C ILE A 59 7.38 -21.31 -14.72
N SER A 60 7.16 -21.53 -13.41
CA SER A 60 7.51 -22.76 -12.73
C SER A 60 6.86 -23.99 -13.40
N SER A 61 5.56 -23.91 -13.69
CA SER A 61 4.83 -24.96 -14.41
C SER A 61 5.38 -25.23 -15.80
N GLN A 62 5.75 -24.17 -16.55
CA GLN A 62 6.39 -24.32 -17.86
C GLN A 62 7.75 -25.00 -17.76
N LEU A 63 8.59 -24.62 -16.79
CA LEU A 63 9.90 -25.23 -16.58
C LEU A 63 9.77 -26.73 -16.26
N THR A 64 8.87 -27.11 -15.36
CA THR A 64 8.60 -28.52 -15.05
C THR A 64 8.15 -29.30 -16.29
N ARG A 65 7.28 -28.70 -17.13
CA ARG A 65 6.83 -29.33 -18.37
C ARG A 65 7.97 -29.50 -19.37
N HIS A 66 8.81 -28.47 -19.54
CA HIS A 66 9.96 -28.52 -20.42
C HIS A 66 10.97 -29.57 -19.96
N GLU A 67 11.25 -29.67 -18.66
CA GLU A 67 12.10 -30.72 -18.11
C GLU A 67 11.54 -32.11 -18.43
N LYS A 68 10.23 -32.32 -18.27
CA LYS A 68 9.58 -33.58 -18.63
C LYS A 68 9.72 -33.90 -20.12
N TRP A 69 9.51 -32.92 -20.99
CA TRP A 69 9.68 -33.10 -22.44
C TRP A 69 11.12 -33.45 -22.80
N ILE A 70 12.10 -32.76 -22.23
CA ILE A 70 13.53 -33.03 -22.44
C ILE A 70 13.86 -34.47 -22.04
N ARG A 71 13.41 -34.91 -20.85
CA ARG A 71 13.59 -36.30 -20.40
C ARG A 71 12.93 -37.33 -21.32
N GLN A 72 11.73 -37.03 -21.83
CA GLN A 72 11.04 -37.90 -22.79
C GLN A 72 11.78 -37.99 -24.12
N ILE A 73 12.26 -36.86 -24.65
CA ILE A 73 13.03 -36.80 -25.89
C ILE A 73 14.34 -37.58 -25.73
N ALA A 74 15.09 -37.36 -24.64
CA ALA A 74 16.33 -38.06 -24.37
C ALA A 74 16.14 -39.59 -24.33
N LYS A 75 15.06 -40.05 -23.66
CA LYS A 75 14.68 -41.47 -23.63
C LYS A 75 14.42 -42.03 -25.03
N GLN A 76 13.73 -41.29 -25.90
CA GLN A 76 13.43 -41.72 -27.27
C GLN A 76 14.66 -41.67 -28.18
N ALA A 77 15.56 -40.71 -27.97
CA ALA A 77 16.79 -40.55 -28.72
C ALA A 77 17.93 -41.49 -28.25
N GLY A 78 17.76 -42.19 -27.14
CA GLY A 78 18.80 -43.05 -26.55
C GLY A 78 19.97 -42.25 -25.94
N VAL A 79 19.77 -40.98 -25.65
CA VAL A 79 20.79 -40.08 -25.09
C VAL A 79 20.62 -40.01 -23.56
N ARG A 80 21.74 -40.02 -22.83
CA ARG A 80 21.74 -39.80 -21.38
C ARG A 80 21.85 -38.29 -21.10
N LEU A 81 20.97 -37.76 -20.28
CA LEU A 81 21.10 -36.40 -19.76
C LEU A 81 22.08 -36.41 -18.58
N GLU A 82 23.01 -35.47 -18.57
CA GLU A 82 23.84 -35.17 -17.41
C GLU A 82 23.03 -34.28 -16.45
N GLU A 83 23.22 -34.48 -15.14
CA GLU A 83 22.64 -33.61 -14.10
C GLU A 83 23.41 -32.29 -13.99
#